data_AF-A0A7S4JNQ6-F1
#
_entry.id   AF-A0A7S4JNQ6-F1
#
_cell.length_a   1.000
_cell.length_b   1.000
_cell.length_c   1.000
_cell.angle_alpha   90.00
_cell.angle_beta   90.00
_cell.angle_gamma   90.00
#
_symmetry.space_group_name_H-M   'P 1'
#
loop_
_entity.id
_entity.type
_entity.pdbx_description
1 polymer ?
#
loop_
_entity_poly.entity_id
_entity_poly.type
_entity_poly.pdbx_seq_one_letter_code
_entity_poly.pdbx_strand_id
1 'polypeptide(L)'
;MMNFLFGIVFRVDIVIKKLELVVEYMTGVDTSSEFVLTAEELNMLSESNEGEGPIRKHKQVNLKGIELSWREGGPVTAQRMTSSTSKSQTILRSSITVNCIVSNKDGGQKKSPGAVNLPSEEIELTLGLDELDVHVAPNVISDAISVVRKLVLYYERAERL
;
A
#
# COMPACT_ATOMS: atom_id res chain seq x y z
N MET A 1 -25.96 -13.15 -8.15
CA MET A 1 -24.63 -13.80 -8.10
C MET A 1 -23.51 -12.84 -7.68
N MET A 2 -23.51 -11.55 -8.08
CA MET A 2 -22.45 -10.60 -7.65
C MET A 2 -22.41 -10.30 -6.13
N ASN A 3 -23.54 -10.25 -5.42
CA ASN A 3 -23.56 -9.90 -3.98
C ASN A 3 -22.83 -10.88 -3.05
N PHE A 4 -22.62 -12.13 -3.49
CA PHE A 4 -21.95 -13.16 -2.69
C PHE A 4 -20.43 -12.97 -2.61
N LEU A 5 -19.79 -12.60 -3.73
CA LEU A 5 -18.34 -12.36 -3.79
C LEU A 5 -17.95 -11.12 -2.98
N PHE A 6 -18.75 -10.05 -3.04
CA PHE A 6 -18.55 -8.88 -2.18
C PHE A 6 -18.61 -9.27 -0.69
N GLY A 7 -19.58 -10.09 -0.29
CA GLY A 7 -19.69 -10.57 1.10
C GLY A 7 -18.46 -11.36 1.57
N ILE A 8 -17.83 -12.13 0.68
CA ILE A 8 -16.61 -12.88 0.98
C ILE A 8 -15.41 -11.94 1.15
N VAL A 9 -15.13 -11.08 0.17
CA VAL A 9 -13.95 -10.19 0.19
C VAL A 9 -13.93 -9.29 1.44
N PHE A 10 -15.11 -8.84 1.89
CA PHE A 10 -15.23 -8.01 3.09
C PHE A 10 -15.07 -8.78 4.40
N ARG A 11 -15.13 -10.11 4.41
CA ARG A 11 -15.02 -10.96 5.61
C ARG A 11 -13.75 -11.82 5.66
N VAL A 12 -12.97 -11.84 4.58
CA VAL A 12 -11.72 -12.59 4.53
C VAL A 12 -10.67 -11.87 5.37
N ASP A 13 -10.09 -12.63 6.30
CA ASP A 13 -8.85 -12.30 6.98
C ASP A 13 -7.67 -12.77 6.14
N ILE A 14 -6.67 -11.91 5.95
CA ILE A 14 -5.46 -12.19 5.17
C ILE A 14 -4.24 -12.05 6.07
N VAL A 15 -3.37 -13.05 6.04
CA VAL A 15 -2.05 -13.03 6.69
C VAL A 15 -0.98 -13.33 5.65
N ILE A 16 -0.07 -12.38 5.44
CA ILE A 16 1.10 -12.55 4.57
C ILE A 16 2.34 -12.40 5.44
N LYS A 17 3.22 -13.40 5.43
CA LYS A 17 4.50 -13.37 6.15
C LYS A 17 5.63 -13.15 5.15
N LYS A 18 6.61 -12.34 5.53
CA LYS A 18 7.80 -12.02 4.72
C LYS A 18 7.42 -11.47 3.33
N LEU A 19 6.77 -10.31 3.34
CA LEU A 19 6.46 -9.58 2.11
C LEU A 19 7.73 -8.87 1.62
N GLU A 20 8.05 -9.03 0.34
CA GLU A 20 9.06 -8.23 -0.36
C GLU A 20 8.47 -7.78 -1.69
N LEU A 21 8.43 -6.46 -1.89
CA LEU A 21 8.01 -5.80 -3.12
C LEU A 21 9.20 -5.04 -3.67
N VAL A 22 9.64 -5.42 -4.87
CA VAL A 22 10.77 -4.80 -5.56
C VAL A 22 10.24 -4.01 -6.75
N VAL A 23 10.54 -2.71 -6.78
CA VAL A 23 10.28 -1.83 -7.91
C VAL A 23 11.61 -1.43 -8.50
N GLU A 24 12.00 -2.11 -9.59
CA GLU A 24 13.19 -1.77 -10.35
C GLU A 24 12.94 -0.55 -11.24
N TYR A 25 13.90 0.37 -11.28
CA TYR A 25 13.86 1.54 -12.16
C TYR A 25 15.19 1.77 -12.86
N MET A 26 15.10 2.10 -14.16
CA MET A 26 16.26 2.53 -14.94
C MET A 26 16.59 3.99 -14.61
N THR A 27 17.80 4.28 -14.11
CA THR A 27 18.32 5.64 -13.85
C THR A 27 19.09 6.22 -15.04
N GLY A 28 19.42 5.40 -16.03
CA GLY A 28 20.13 5.79 -17.25
C GLY A 28 19.97 4.75 -18.37
N VAL A 29 20.83 4.82 -19.39
CA VAL A 29 20.84 3.86 -20.51
C VAL A 29 21.22 2.46 -20.02
N ASP A 30 22.15 2.37 -19.06
CA ASP A 30 22.71 1.09 -18.61
C ASP A 30 22.73 0.93 -17.08
N THR A 31 22.10 1.82 -16.31
CA THR A 31 22.05 1.69 -14.84
C THR A 31 20.60 1.53 -14.40
N SER A 32 20.36 0.50 -13.58
CA SER A 32 19.11 0.37 -12.83
C SER A 32 19.38 0.60 -11.36
N SER A 33 18.36 0.90 -10.59
CA SER A 33 18.39 0.88 -9.14
C SER A 33 17.00 0.46 -8.67
N GLU A 34 16.84 0.09 -7.41
CA GLU A 34 15.63 -0.59 -6.93
C GLU A 34 15.09 0.05 -5.64
N PHE A 35 13.77 0.23 -5.61
CA PHE A 35 13.04 0.46 -4.37
C PHE A 35 12.55 -0.88 -3.86
N VAL A 36 12.86 -1.18 -2.60
CA VAL A 36 12.45 -2.42 -1.98
C VAL A 36 11.66 -2.11 -0.74
N LEU A 37 10.38 -2.49 -0.75
CA LEU A 37 9.51 -2.45 0.40
C LEU A 37 9.43 -3.87 0.97
N THR A 38 9.86 -4.05 2.20
CA THR A 38 9.70 -5.31 2.93
C THR A 38 8.77 -5.11 4.12
N ALA A 39 8.06 -6.17 4.50
CA ALA A 39 7.33 -6.24 5.76
C ALA A 39 7.48 -7.65 6.35
N GLU A 40 7.73 -7.73 7.65
CA GLU A 40 7.80 -9.03 8.35
C GLU A 40 6.44 -9.74 8.27
N GLU A 41 5.37 -8.97 8.45
CA GLU A 41 4.01 -9.48 8.48
C GLU A 41 3.00 -8.41 8.05
N LEU A 42 2.07 -8.80 7.19
CA LEU A 42 0.87 -8.04 6.83
C LEU A 42 -0.34 -8.85 7.30
N ASN A 43 -1.11 -8.29 8.22
CA ASN A 43 -2.38 -8.85 8.68
C ASN A 43 -3.51 -7.91 8.26
N MET A 44 -4.51 -8.41 7.56
CA MET A 44 -5.77 -7.70 7.33
C MET A 44 -6.86 -8.50 8.01
N LEU A 45 -7.49 -7.91 9.03
CA LEU A 45 -8.53 -8.52 9.83
C LEU A 45 -9.84 -7.77 9.61
N SER A 46 -10.92 -8.51 9.40
CA SER A 46 -12.27 -7.97 9.37
C SER A 46 -12.85 -7.97 10.79
N GLU A 47 -13.11 -6.78 11.33
CA GLU A 47 -13.77 -6.65 12.62
C GLU A 47 -15.29 -6.59 12.41
N SER A 48 -16.02 -7.50 13.04
CA SER A 48 -17.48 -7.42 13.13
C SER A 48 -17.85 -6.52 14.30
N ASN A 49 -18.42 -5.34 14.02
CA ASN A 49 -19.02 -4.53 15.06
C ASN A 49 -20.46 -5.04 15.29
N GLU A 50 -20.66 -5.82 16.35
CA GLU A 50 -21.99 -6.22 16.82
C GLU A 50 -22.61 -5.08 17.63
N GLY A 51 -23.15 -4.07 16.94
CA GLY A 51 -23.90 -2.99 17.55
C GLY A 51 -25.12 -2.63 16.72
N GLU A 52 -26.25 -2.35 17.37
CA GLU A 52 -27.48 -1.88 16.71
C GLU A 52 -27.22 -0.49 16.09
N GLY A 53 -27.02 -0.45 14.77
CA GLY A 53 -26.74 0.76 14.00
C GLY A 53 -26.58 0.49 12.50
N PRO A 54 -26.39 1.53 11.67
CA PRO A 54 -26.13 1.35 10.24
C PRO A 54 -24.93 0.44 10.03
N ILE A 55 -24.98 -0.43 9.01
CA ILE A 55 -23.93 -1.42 8.71
C ILE A 55 -22.60 -0.67 8.48
N ARG A 56 -21.71 -0.71 9.47
CA ARG A 56 -20.32 -0.27 9.37
C ARG A 56 -19.43 -1.48 9.19
N LYS A 57 -18.61 -1.48 8.15
CA LYS A 57 -17.61 -2.53 7.93
C LYS A 57 -16.27 -2.01 8.44
N HIS A 58 -15.70 -2.71 9.41
CA HIS A 58 -14.40 -2.39 9.97
C HIS A 58 -13.37 -3.35 9.38
N LYS A 59 -12.27 -2.80 8.86
CA LYS A 59 -11.09 -3.57 8.49
C LYS A 59 -9.87 -2.95 9.16
N GLN A 60 -9.15 -3.76 9.91
CA GLN A 60 -7.86 -3.40 10.45
C GLN A 60 -6.77 -4.02 9.57
N VAL A 61 -5.80 -3.22 9.15
CA VAL A 61 -4.61 -3.65 8.41
C VAL A 61 -3.38 -3.34 9.26
N ASN A 62 -2.70 -4.37 9.72
CA ASN A 62 -1.47 -4.25 10.50
C ASN A 62 -0.29 -4.67 9.63
N LEU A 63 0.65 -3.75 9.44
CA LEU A 63 1.92 -3.97 8.75
C LEU A 63 3.05 -3.85 9.77
N LYS A 64 3.71 -4.97 10.07
CA LYS A 64 4.78 -5.04 11.06
C LYS A 64 6.15 -5.09 10.38
N GLY A 65 7.10 -4.33 10.93
CA GLY A 65 8.48 -4.33 10.48
C GLY A 65 8.61 -3.90 9.03
N ILE A 66 7.91 -2.82 8.66
CA ILE A 66 8.01 -2.21 7.35
C ILE A 66 9.40 -1.61 7.22
N GLU A 67 10.11 -2.01 6.17
CA GLU A 67 11.35 -1.38 5.77
C GLU A 67 11.28 -0.99 4.30
N LEU A 68 11.46 0.30 4.03
CA LEU A 68 11.71 0.80 2.69
C LEU A 68 13.20 1.02 2.51
N SER A 69 13.77 0.37 1.51
CA SER A 69 15.18 0.40 1.19
C SER A 69 15.41 0.82 -0.26
N TRP A 70 16.49 1.56 -0.49
CA TRP A 70 17.03 1.87 -1.80
C TRP A 70 18.25 1.00 -2.07
N ARG A 71 18.25 0.31 -3.19
CA ARG A 71 19.40 -0.46 -3.64
C ARG A 71 19.94 0.22 -4.89
N GLU A 72 21.13 0.80 -4.79
CA GLU A 72 21.85 1.24 -5.98
C GLU A 72 22.17 0.03 -6.83
N GLY A 73 21.67 0.00 -8.06
CA GLY A 73 22.10 -0.98 -9.03
C GLY A 73 23.34 -0.49 -9.77
N GLY A 74 24.24 -1.42 -10.09
CA GLY A 74 25.32 -1.20 -11.05
C GLY A 74 24.85 -1.25 -12.53
N PRO A 75 25.73 -1.61 -13.47
CA PRO A 75 25.37 -1.76 -14.87
C PRO A 75 24.37 -2.92 -15.08
N VAL A 76 23.40 -2.71 -15.97
CA VAL A 76 22.41 -3.70 -16.43
C VAL A 76 23.13 -4.67 -17.37
N THR A 77 23.82 -5.65 -16.78
CA THR A 77 24.31 -6.80 -17.54
C THR A 77 23.25 -7.91 -17.48
N ALA A 78 23.08 -8.67 -18.56
CA ALA A 78 22.08 -9.74 -18.71
C ALA A 78 22.15 -10.90 -17.68
N GLN A 79 23.04 -10.80 -16.67
CA GLN A 79 23.34 -11.80 -15.65
C GLN A 79 22.95 -11.37 -14.23
N ARG A 80 22.02 -10.43 -14.05
CA ARG A 80 21.67 -9.94 -12.71
C ARG A 80 20.81 -10.85 -11.84
N MET A 81 20.56 -12.09 -12.24
CA MET A 81 19.77 -13.04 -11.44
C MET A 81 20.49 -13.52 -10.15
N THR A 82 21.79 -13.23 -9.92
CA THR A 82 22.51 -13.83 -8.79
C THR A 82 23.58 -12.99 -8.06
N SER A 83 23.78 -11.69 -8.32
CA SER A 83 24.84 -10.93 -7.60
C SER A 83 24.29 -10.06 -6.46
N SER A 84 24.42 -10.60 -5.25
CA SER A 84 23.94 -10.10 -3.95
C SER A 84 24.79 -8.99 -3.31
N THR A 85 25.27 -8.00 -4.07
CA THR A 85 26.10 -6.90 -3.53
C THR A 85 25.73 -5.53 -4.07
N SER A 86 24.44 -5.25 -4.27
CA SER A 86 23.98 -3.87 -4.32
C SER A 86 24.04 -3.29 -2.90
N LYS A 87 24.58 -2.07 -2.75
CA LYS A 87 24.53 -1.36 -1.47
C LYS A 87 23.06 -1.03 -1.19
N SER A 88 22.44 -1.81 -0.31
CA SER A 88 21.10 -1.55 0.21
C SER A 88 21.20 -0.53 1.33
N GLN A 89 20.43 0.54 1.21
CA GLN A 89 20.32 1.59 2.20
C GLN A 89 18.87 1.69 2.64
N THR A 90 18.64 1.46 3.93
CA THR A 90 17.31 1.67 4.51
C THR A 90 16.98 3.15 4.54
N ILE A 91 15.86 3.53 3.94
CA ILE A 91 15.33 4.90 3.94
C ILE A 91 14.33 5.10 5.07
N LEU A 92 13.49 4.09 5.33
CA LEU A 92 12.43 4.18 6.32
C LEU A 92 12.25 2.84 7.03
N ARG A 93 12.08 2.88 8.35
CA ARG A 93 11.59 1.75 9.15
C ARG A 93 10.41 2.19 9.99
N SER A 94 9.37 1.36 10.02
CA SER A 94 8.23 1.57 10.90
C SER A 94 7.38 0.31 11.06
N SER A 95 6.42 0.36 11.97
CA SER A 95 5.25 -0.52 11.94
C SER A 95 4.00 0.35 11.90
N ILE A 96 3.05 -0.04 11.07
CA ILE A 96 1.84 0.75 10.79
C ILE A 96 0.62 -0.11 11.07
N THR A 97 -0.28 0.41 11.88
CA THR A 97 -1.65 -0.09 12.04
C THR A 97 -2.59 0.88 11.34
N VAL A 98 -3.33 0.41 10.34
CA VAL A 98 -4.35 1.19 9.64
C VAL A 98 -5.71 0.62 10.01
N ASN A 99 -6.51 1.39 10.74
CA ASN A 99 -7.92 1.08 10.96
C ASN A 99 -8.74 1.79 9.89
N CYS A 100 -9.45 1.01 9.08
CA CYS A 100 -10.34 1.49 8.04
C CYS A 100 -11.78 1.20 8.42
N ILE A 101 -12.60 2.25 8.50
CA ILE A 101 -14.03 2.17 8.75
C ILE A 101 -14.74 2.61 7.48
N VAL A 102 -15.43 1.66 6.83
CA VAL A 102 -16.31 1.96 5.71
C VAL A 102 -17.72 2.04 6.24
N SER A 103 -18.29 3.24 6.23
CA SER A 103 -19.66 3.48 6.65
C SER A 103 -20.55 3.77 5.44
N ASN A 104 -21.72 3.14 5.40
CA ASN A 104 -22.70 3.38 4.36
C ASN A 104 -23.75 4.36 4.90
N LYS A 105 -23.86 5.55 4.30
CA LYS A 105 -24.78 6.60 4.77
C LYS A 105 -26.27 6.27 4.58
N ASP A 106 -26.61 5.26 3.78
CA ASP A 106 -27.99 5.02 3.33
C ASP A 106 -28.86 4.15 4.24
N GLY A 107 -28.47 3.93 5.49
CA GLY A 107 -29.19 3.08 6.46
C GLY A 107 -30.56 3.58 6.94
N GLY A 108 -31.34 4.31 6.14
CA GLY A 108 -32.67 4.76 6.59
C GLY A 108 -33.57 5.58 5.65
N GLN A 109 -33.20 5.91 4.41
CA GLN A 109 -34.09 6.66 3.52
C GLN A 109 -34.82 5.74 2.53
N LYS A 110 -36.11 5.45 2.78
CA LYS A 110 -37.04 4.95 1.77
C LYS A 110 -37.14 5.99 0.64
N LYS A 111 -36.52 5.76 -0.52
CA LYS A 111 -36.72 6.63 -1.70
C LYS A 111 -36.74 5.87 -3.03
N SER A 112 -37.32 6.57 -4.00
CA SER A 112 -38.12 6.13 -5.15
C SER A 112 -37.45 5.24 -6.19
N PRO A 113 -38.24 4.40 -6.90
CA PRO A 113 -37.74 3.49 -7.93
C PRO A 113 -37.30 4.28 -9.18
N GLY A 114 -36.02 4.22 -9.52
CA GLY A 114 -35.50 4.79 -10.77
C GLY A 114 -34.08 5.37 -10.71
N ALA A 115 -33.50 5.58 -9.52
CA ALA A 115 -32.12 6.04 -9.40
C ALA A 115 -31.17 4.85 -9.21
N VAL A 116 -30.21 4.68 -10.13
CA VAL A 116 -29.00 3.86 -9.89
C VAL A 116 -28.10 4.68 -8.98
N ASN A 117 -28.31 4.57 -7.66
CA ASN A 117 -27.43 5.16 -6.67
C ASN A 117 -26.17 4.31 -6.55
N LEU A 118 -25.01 4.90 -6.82
CA LEU A 118 -23.76 4.45 -6.21
C LEU A 118 -23.84 4.86 -4.72
N PRO A 119 -23.69 3.93 -3.76
CA PRO A 119 -23.67 4.29 -2.35
C PRO A 119 -22.56 5.31 -2.10
N SER A 120 -22.86 6.42 -1.43
CA SER A 120 -21.83 7.35 -0.96
C SER A 120 -21.19 6.74 0.29
N GLU A 121 -20.22 5.86 0.08
CA GLU A 121 -19.43 5.26 1.15
C GLU A 121 -18.52 6.35 1.73
N GLU A 122 -18.63 6.60 3.04
CA GLU A 122 -17.63 7.39 3.75
C GLU A 122 -16.56 6.43 4.27
N ILE A 123 -15.32 6.66 3.83
CA ILE A 123 -14.14 5.90 4.26
C ILE A 123 -13.40 6.76 5.29
N GLU A 124 -13.41 6.31 6.54
CA GLU A 124 -12.58 6.88 7.60
C GLU A 124 -11.33 6.01 7.77
N LEU A 125 -10.15 6.64 7.71
CA LEU A 125 -8.86 5.98 7.89
C LEU A 125 -8.18 6.56 9.14
N THR A 126 -7.93 5.72 10.13
CA THR A 126 -7.09 6.06 11.29
C THR A 126 -5.77 5.32 11.18
N LEU A 127 -4.65 6.07 11.15
CA LEU A 127 -3.32 5.50 11.13
C LEU A 127 -2.70 5.58 12.53
N GLY A 128 -2.34 4.42 13.08
CA GLY A 128 -1.43 4.28 14.21
C GLY A 128 -0.03 3.95 13.70
N LEU A 129 0.94 4.78 14.05
CA LEU A 129 2.36 4.55 13.79
C LEU A 129 3.04 4.38 15.14
N ASP A 130 3.94 3.40 15.25
CA ASP A 130 4.79 3.26 16.45
C ASP A 130 5.84 4.37 16.47
N GLU A 131 7.00 4.09 15.89
CA GLU A 131 8.08 5.04 15.64
C GLU A 131 8.34 5.07 14.13
N LEU A 132 8.52 6.27 13.59
CA LEU A 132 8.83 6.48 12.18
C LEU A 132 10.28 6.94 12.09
N ASP A 133 11.17 6.00 11.77
CA ASP A 133 12.59 6.29 11.59
C ASP A 133 12.90 6.52 10.11
N VAL A 134 13.40 7.71 9.78
CA VAL A 134 13.65 8.14 8.40
C VAL A 134 15.12 8.53 8.25
N HIS A 135 15.83 7.80 7.40
CA HIS A 135 17.23 8.04 7.06
C HIS A 135 17.35 8.42 5.59
N VAL A 136 17.86 9.62 5.31
CA VAL A 136 18.08 10.05 3.93
C VAL A 136 19.58 10.15 3.68
N ALA A 137 20.13 9.17 2.96
CA ALA A 137 21.53 9.19 2.57
C ALA A 137 21.76 10.21 1.43
N PRO A 138 22.90 10.92 1.37
CA PRO A 138 23.15 11.97 0.38
C PRO A 138 23.04 11.52 -1.09
N ASN A 139 23.42 10.28 -1.38
CA ASN A 139 23.27 9.67 -2.70
C ASN A 139 21.78 9.49 -3.08
N VAL A 140 20.91 9.17 -2.12
CA VAL A 140 19.45 9.13 -2.32
C VAL A 140 18.89 10.52 -2.61
N ILE A 141 19.45 11.59 -2.03
CA ILE A 141 19.01 12.97 -2.28
C ILE A 141 19.24 13.38 -3.74
N SER A 142 20.39 13.02 -4.29
CA SER A 142 20.71 13.29 -5.71
C SER A 142 19.66 12.65 -6.63
N ASP A 143 19.18 11.46 -6.27
CA ASP A 143 18.18 10.74 -7.04
C ASP A 143 16.73 11.11 -6.68
N ALA A 144 16.49 11.77 -5.54
CA ALA A 144 15.16 12.06 -5.02
C ALA A 144 14.30 12.89 -5.99
N ILE A 145 14.88 13.85 -6.71
CA ILE A 145 14.14 14.62 -7.74
C ILE A 145 13.68 13.71 -8.87
N SER A 146 14.53 12.78 -9.32
CA SER A 146 14.19 11.80 -10.36
C SER A 146 13.08 10.85 -9.89
N VAL A 147 13.15 10.42 -8.63
CA VAL A 147 12.13 9.59 -7.98
C VAL A 147 10.78 10.31 -7.94
N VAL A 148 10.75 11.55 -7.44
CA VAL A 148 9.51 12.35 -7.35
C VAL A 148 8.89 12.53 -8.73
N ARG A 149 9.68 12.88 -9.75
CA ARG A 149 9.18 13.01 -11.14
C ARG A 149 8.56 11.72 -11.66
N LYS A 150 9.15 10.55 -11.34
CA LYS A 150 8.61 9.26 -11.75
C LYS A 150 7.33 8.89 -11.02
N LEU A 151 7.24 9.16 -9.71
CA LEU A 151 6.00 8.97 -8.95
C LEU A 151 4.85 9.79 -9.54
N VAL A 152 5.10 11.06 -9.89
CA VAL A 152 4.13 11.90 -10.58
C VAL A 152 3.74 11.30 -11.93
N LEU A 153 4.71 10.88 -12.75
CA LEU A 153 4.45 10.26 -14.05
C LEU A 153 3.60 8.98 -13.93
N TYR A 154 3.85 8.13 -12.93
CA TYR A 154 3.07 6.92 -12.69
C TYR A 154 1.66 7.23 -12.20
N TYR A 155 1.52 8.21 -11.31
CA TYR A 155 0.22 8.67 -10.83
C TYR A 155 -0.65 9.22 -11.99
N GLU A 156 -0.10 10.13 -12.80
CA GLU A 156 -0.81 10.70 -13.96
C GLU A 156 -1.19 9.64 -14.99
N ARG A 157 -0.37 8.59 -15.16
CA ARG A 157 -0.70 7.48 -16.06
C ARG A 157 -1.84 6.62 -15.50
N ALA A 158 -1.85 6.36 -14.21
CA ALA A 158 -2.90 5.60 -13.55
C ALA A 158 -4.26 6.32 -13.61
N GLU A 159 -4.29 7.65 -13.47
CA GLU A 159 -5.53 8.44 -13.61
C GLU A 159 -6.15 8.41 -15.02
N ARG A 160 -5.34 8.12 -16.06
CA ARG A 160 -5.80 8.04 -17.45
C ARG A 160 -6.33 6.64 -17.84
N LEU A 161 -6.12 5.64 -16.98
CA LEU A 161 -6.58 4.25 -17.17
C LEU A 161 -7.95 4.06 -16.51
#